data_AF-A0A521HY13-F1
#
_entry.id   AF-A0A521HY13-F1
#
_cell.length_a   1.000
_cell.length_b   1.000
_cell.length_c   1.000
_cell.angle_alpha   90.00
_cell.angle_beta   90.00
_cell.angle_gamma   90.00
#
_symmetry.space_group_name_H-M   'P 1'
#
loop_
_entity.id
_entity.type
_entity.pdbx_description
1 polymer ?
#
loop_
_entity_poly.entity_id
_entity_poly.type
_entity_poly.pdbx_seq_one_letter_code
_entity_poly.pdbx_strand_id
1 'polypeptide(L)'
;MNNALSTTLIATAIILSTGCATPARVDQMVSTGEAQYRTAATPLRNNLALKEVTGGRETNPMWVSNVGSSELEQALEESLKAVGLLAARQGGEYLLTADLMKLDQPMLGLDMTVTSTVRYIVAERATGKSVFDETLTAPYTARFSDALLAPERLKLANEGAIRTNIGKLLERLVHLKFDKVAVAK
;
A
#
# COMPACT_ATOMS: atom_id res chain seq x y z
N MET A 1 -61.56 -11.04 -40.68
CA MET A 1 -60.36 -11.12 -41.53
C MET A 1 -59.31 -10.23 -40.90
N ASN A 2 -58.38 -10.87 -40.18
CA ASN A 2 -57.32 -10.22 -39.41
C ASN A 2 -56.08 -10.08 -40.29
N ASN A 3 -55.59 -8.86 -40.48
CA ASN A 3 -54.27 -8.63 -41.07
C ASN A 3 -53.45 -7.82 -40.07
N ALA A 4 -52.54 -8.54 -39.41
CA ALA A 4 -51.57 -8.02 -38.47
C ALA A 4 -50.53 -7.14 -39.18
N LEU A 5 -50.29 -5.94 -38.66
CA LEU A 5 -49.08 -5.18 -38.95
C LEU A 5 -48.20 -5.21 -37.70
N SER A 6 -47.22 -6.11 -37.72
CA SER A 6 -46.21 -6.26 -36.69
C SER A 6 -45.24 -5.07 -36.71
N THR A 7 -45.30 -4.20 -35.71
CA THR A 7 -44.21 -3.27 -35.38
C THR A 7 -43.47 -3.79 -34.16
N THR A 8 -42.49 -4.68 -34.37
CA THR A 8 -41.59 -5.13 -33.32
C THR A 8 -40.52 -4.05 -33.09
N LEU A 9 -40.76 -3.18 -32.12
CA LEU A 9 -39.77 -2.22 -31.63
C LEU A 9 -38.73 -2.98 -30.80
N ILE A 10 -37.61 -3.39 -31.41
CA ILE A 10 -36.49 -4.00 -30.67
C ILE A 10 -35.72 -2.87 -29.99
N ALA A 11 -36.05 -2.59 -28.73
CA ALA A 11 -35.27 -1.73 -27.85
C ALA A 11 -34.08 -2.53 -27.30
N THR A 12 -32.97 -2.51 -28.03
CA THR A 12 -31.70 -3.05 -27.55
C THR A 12 -31.15 -2.12 -26.46
N ALA A 13 -31.37 -2.48 -25.20
CA ALA A 13 -30.73 -1.83 -24.06
C ALA A 13 -29.23 -2.13 -24.09
N ILE A 14 -28.43 -1.17 -24.56
CA ILE A 14 -26.97 -1.20 -24.44
C ILE A 14 -26.64 -0.96 -22.96
N ILE A 15 -26.44 -2.05 -22.21
CA ILE A 15 -25.85 -2.00 -20.88
C ILE A 15 -24.38 -1.66 -21.08
N LEU A 16 -24.04 -0.37 -20.99
CA LEU A 16 -22.66 0.11 -20.87
C LEU A 16 -22.13 -0.36 -19.51
N SER A 17 -21.56 -1.56 -19.46
CA SER A 17 -20.78 -2.00 -18.30
C SER A 17 -19.44 -1.29 -18.32
N THR A 18 -19.40 -0.06 -17.82
CA THR A 18 -18.15 0.59 -17.40
C THR A 18 -17.64 -0.14 -16.16
N GLY A 19 -17.04 -1.30 -16.36
CA GLY A 19 -16.22 -1.98 -15.37
C GLY A 19 -14.88 -1.27 -15.25
N CYS A 20 -14.89 0.03 -14.89
CA CYS A 20 -13.68 0.70 -14.47
C CYS A 20 -13.25 0.03 -13.17
N ALA A 21 -12.08 -0.61 -13.18
CA ALA A 21 -11.46 -1.12 -11.97
C ALA A 21 -11.50 -0.03 -10.90
N THR A 22 -12.21 -0.27 -9.81
CA THR A 22 -12.29 0.71 -8.73
C THR A 22 -10.92 0.82 -8.07
N PRO A 23 -10.38 2.03 -7.86
CA PRO A 23 -9.10 2.22 -7.21
C PRO A 23 -9.13 1.66 -5.77
N ALA A 24 -7.95 1.35 -5.24
CA ALA A 24 -7.77 0.96 -3.85
C ALA A 24 -8.18 2.12 -2.91
N ARG A 25 -8.69 1.77 -1.74
CA ARG A 25 -9.06 2.71 -0.68
C ARG A 25 -7.88 2.92 0.26
N VAL A 26 -7.42 4.16 0.36
CA VAL A 26 -6.25 4.53 1.19
C VAL A 26 -6.44 4.14 2.65
N ASP A 27 -7.61 4.43 3.23
CA ASP A 27 -7.94 4.12 4.63
C ASP A 27 -7.85 2.62 4.94
N GLN A 28 -8.12 1.77 3.95
CA GLN A 28 -7.98 0.32 4.08
C GLN A 28 -6.53 -0.16 3.94
N MET A 29 -5.61 0.69 3.46
CA MET A 29 -4.18 0.37 3.39
C MET A 29 -3.40 0.82 4.64
N VAL A 30 -3.97 1.68 5.47
CA VAL A 30 -3.32 2.20 6.68
C VAL A 30 -3.14 1.11 7.72
N SER A 31 -1.93 1.02 8.28
CA SER A 31 -1.63 0.20 9.45
C SER A 31 -1.47 1.10 10.67
N THR A 32 -2.30 0.88 11.69
CA THR A 32 -2.22 1.64 12.95
C THR A 32 -1.17 1.12 13.91
N GLY A 33 -0.50 0.01 13.56
CA GLY A 33 0.44 -0.70 14.41
C GLY A 33 -0.17 -1.21 15.72
N GLU A 34 0.67 -1.75 16.59
CA GLU A 34 0.29 -2.15 17.94
C GLU A 34 0.41 -0.98 18.92
N ALA A 35 -0.33 -1.03 20.04
CA ALA A 35 -0.30 0.03 21.04
C ALA A 35 1.11 0.34 21.57
N GLN A 36 1.93 -0.71 21.75
CA GLN A 36 3.31 -0.60 22.24
C GLN A 36 4.26 0.13 21.29
N TYR A 37 3.93 0.21 19.99
CA TYR A 37 4.77 0.91 19.00
C TYR A 37 4.83 2.42 19.27
N ARG A 38 3.80 2.99 19.93
CA ARG A 38 3.73 4.42 20.28
C ARG A 38 4.70 4.80 21.39
N THR A 39 5.07 3.85 22.25
CA THR A 39 5.97 4.07 23.40
C THR A 39 7.36 3.49 23.18
N ALA A 40 7.59 2.81 22.05
CA ALA A 40 8.90 2.26 21.72
C ALA A 40 9.96 3.35 21.64
N ALA A 41 11.10 3.11 22.29
CA ALA A 41 12.28 3.96 22.23
C ALA A 41 13.02 3.72 20.91
N THR A 42 12.84 4.64 19.98
CA THR A 42 13.45 4.63 18.64
C THR A 42 13.96 6.03 18.30
N PRO A 43 15.12 6.14 17.63
CA PRO A 43 15.63 7.43 17.18
C PRO A 43 14.79 8.07 16.06
N LEU A 44 13.87 7.31 15.47
CA LEU A 44 12.95 7.79 14.42
C LEU A 44 11.70 8.49 14.98
N ARG A 45 11.53 8.56 16.30
CA ARG A 45 10.37 9.15 16.97
C ARG A 45 10.16 10.60 16.54
N ASN A 46 9.04 10.90 15.88
CA ASN A 46 8.73 12.22 15.31
C ASN A 46 9.86 12.81 14.43
N ASN A 47 10.70 11.95 13.83
CA ASN A 47 11.94 12.37 13.17
C ASN A 47 12.10 11.77 11.77
N LEU A 48 11.09 11.05 11.27
CA LEU A 48 11.07 10.48 9.94
C LEU A 48 10.18 11.29 9.00
N ALA A 49 10.68 11.63 7.81
CA ALA A 49 9.90 12.24 6.74
C ALA A 49 9.90 11.33 5.51
N LEU A 50 8.83 11.36 4.71
CA LEU A 50 8.82 10.69 3.42
C LEU A 50 9.64 11.51 2.43
N LYS A 51 10.51 10.83 1.67
CA LYS A 51 11.27 11.43 0.57
C LYS A 51 10.59 11.17 -0.76
N GLU A 52 10.28 9.91 -1.00
CA GLU A 52 9.77 9.42 -2.28
C GLU A 52 9.08 8.09 -2.04
N VAL A 53 7.92 7.92 -2.68
CA VAL A 53 7.20 6.65 -2.71
C VAL A 53 6.89 6.33 -4.16
N THR A 54 7.41 5.23 -4.65
CA THR A 54 7.25 4.79 -6.03
C THR A 54 6.54 3.45 -6.10
N GLY A 55 5.85 3.23 -7.22
CA GLY A 55 5.50 1.91 -7.69
C GLY A 55 4.07 1.80 -8.20
N GLY A 56 3.64 0.57 -8.43
CA GLY A 56 2.35 0.30 -9.05
C GLY A 56 2.38 0.47 -10.57
N ARG A 57 1.23 0.85 -11.13
CA ARG A 57 0.98 0.91 -12.59
C ARG A 57 1.87 1.91 -13.34
N GLU A 58 2.41 2.90 -12.63
CA GLU A 58 3.26 3.96 -13.17
C GLU A 58 4.66 3.45 -13.54
N THR A 59 5.16 2.43 -12.84
CA THR A 59 6.50 1.85 -13.08
C THR A 59 6.43 0.59 -13.95
N ASN A 60 5.27 -0.09 -14.01
CA ASN A 60 5.06 -1.22 -14.92
C ASN A 60 3.61 -1.31 -15.44
N PRO A 61 3.36 -1.01 -16.73
CA PRO A 61 2.02 -1.07 -17.34
C PRO A 61 1.36 -2.45 -17.31
N MET A 62 2.15 -3.53 -17.16
CA MET A 62 1.63 -4.90 -17.02
C MET A 62 1.03 -5.18 -15.64
N TRP A 63 1.26 -4.30 -14.66
CA TRP A 63 0.66 -4.44 -13.34
C TRP A 63 -0.77 -3.93 -13.36
N VAL A 64 -1.73 -4.84 -13.24
CA VAL A 64 -3.14 -4.52 -12.95
C VAL A 64 -3.31 -4.18 -11.45
N SER A 65 -2.37 -3.41 -10.90
CA SER A 65 -2.45 -2.92 -9.53
C SER A 65 -3.51 -1.83 -9.46
N ASN A 66 -4.43 -1.91 -8.49
CA ASN A 66 -5.33 -0.81 -8.12
C ASN A 66 -4.69 0.17 -7.13
N VAL A 67 -3.40 -0.02 -6.79
CA VAL A 67 -2.62 0.83 -5.90
C VAL A 67 -1.61 1.61 -6.75
N GLY A 68 -1.73 2.94 -6.75
CA GLY A 68 -0.75 3.86 -7.33
C GLY A 68 0.20 4.41 -6.26
N SER A 69 1.22 5.15 -6.73
CA SER A 69 2.24 5.75 -5.87
C SER A 69 1.62 6.71 -4.84
N SER A 70 0.66 7.53 -5.26
CA SER A 70 -0.01 8.50 -4.37
C SER A 70 -0.83 7.85 -3.28
N GLU A 71 -1.57 6.77 -3.58
CA GLU A 71 -2.35 6.06 -2.57
C GLU A 71 -1.43 5.32 -1.58
N LEU A 72 -0.31 4.76 -2.05
CA LEU A 72 0.70 4.14 -1.19
C LEU A 72 1.39 5.17 -0.28
N GLU A 73 1.74 6.33 -0.84
CA GLU A 73 2.37 7.43 -0.10
C GLU A 73 1.47 7.89 1.04
N GLN A 74 0.20 8.15 0.74
CA GLN A 74 -0.77 8.59 1.74
C GLN A 74 -0.98 7.54 2.84
N ALA A 75 -1.12 6.25 2.46
CA ALA A 75 -1.28 5.18 3.44
C ALA A 75 -0.06 5.04 4.35
N LEU A 76 1.14 5.19 3.79
CA LEU A 76 2.39 5.13 4.54
C LEU A 76 2.53 6.33 5.50
N GLU A 77 2.23 7.54 5.04
CA GLU A 77 2.24 8.75 5.87
C GLU A 77 1.28 8.61 7.07
N GLU A 78 0.03 8.23 6.81
CA GLU A 78 -0.99 8.05 7.84
C GLU A 78 -0.60 6.96 8.85
N SER A 79 0.01 5.87 8.38
CA SER A 79 0.50 4.79 9.24
C SER A 79 1.66 5.22 10.13
N LEU A 80 2.66 5.92 9.57
CA LEU A 80 3.79 6.46 10.33
C LEU A 80 3.33 7.48 11.38
N LYS A 81 2.34 8.31 11.03
CA LYS A 81 1.70 9.24 11.96
C LYS A 81 0.96 8.52 13.07
N ALA A 82 0.22 7.45 12.76
CA ALA A 82 -0.56 6.68 13.73
C ALA A 82 0.28 6.03 14.85
N VAL A 83 1.55 5.73 14.56
CA VAL A 83 2.52 5.23 15.54
C VAL A 83 3.50 6.29 16.05
N GLY A 84 3.39 7.55 15.62
CA GLY A 84 4.21 8.68 16.06
C GLY A 84 5.65 8.70 15.53
N LEU A 85 5.91 8.10 14.37
CA LEU A 85 7.23 8.15 13.72
C LEU A 85 7.37 9.36 12.80
N LEU A 86 6.27 9.76 12.15
CA LEU A 86 6.26 10.87 11.21
C LEU A 86 6.61 12.20 11.90
N ALA A 87 7.54 12.95 11.32
CA ALA A 87 7.85 14.30 11.77
C ALA A 87 6.67 15.25 11.54
N ALA A 88 6.44 16.18 12.47
CA ALA A 88 5.33 17.14 12.38
C ALA A 88 5.46 18.15 11.23
N ARG A 89 6.63 18.22 10.57
CA ARG A 89 6.94 19.04 9.38
C ARG A 89 7.87 18.26 8.46
N GLN A 90 8.13 18.77 7.27
CA GLN A 90 9.08 18.23 6.28
C GLN A 90 10.56 18.19 6.74
N GLY A 91 10.84 18.41 8.03
CA GLY A 91 12.18 18.63 8.59
C GLY A 91 12.79 17.44 9.34
N GLY A 92 12.21 16.24 9.28
CA GLY A 92 12.79 15.06 9.93
C GLY A 92 14.23 14.81 9.48
N GLU A 93 15.11 14.47 10.42
CA GLU A 93 16.52 14.17 10.17
C GLU A 93 16.71 12.89 9.34
N TYR A 94 15.68 12.05 9.29
CA TYR A 94 15.65 10.83 8.51
C TYR A 94 14.64 10.91 7.39
N LEU A 95 15.02 10.34 6.25
CA LEU A 95 14.23 10.28 5.02
C LEU A 95 13.89 8.83 4.71
N LEU A 96 12.61 8.52 4.57
CA LEU A 96 12.12 7.23 4.11
C LEU A 96 11.82 7.28 2.61
N THR A 97 12.43 6.37 1.86
CA THR A 97 12.05 6.01 0.49
C THR A 97 11.36 4.65 0.51
N ALA A 98 10.25 4.52 -0.22
CA ALA A 98 9.55 3.25 -0.40
C ALA A 98 9.37 2.96 -1.89
N ASP A 99 9.74 1.76 -2.33
CA ASP A 99 9.57 1.31 -3.71
C ASP A 99 8.76 0.01 -3.75
N LEU A 100 7.51 0.08 -4.22
CA LEU A 100 6.65 -1.07 -4.44
C LEU A 100 7.16 -1.84 -5.67
N MET A 101 8.00 -2.83 -5.41
CA MET A 101 8.69 -3.64 -6.41
C MET A 101 7.80 -4.69 -7.07
N LYS A 102 6.81 -5.22 -6.35
CA LYS A 102 5.89 -6.24 -6.86
C LYS A 102 4.57 -6.25 -6.09
N LEU A 103 3.48 -6.48 -6.82
CA LEU A 103 2.18 -6.85 -6.26
C LEU A 103 1.69 -8.11 -6.97
N ASP A 104 1.98 -9.27 -6.40
CA ASP A 104 1.70 -10.58 -6.98
C ASP A 104 0.24 -10.96 -6.73
N GLN A 105 -0.55 -11.03 -7.81
CA GLN A 105 -1.99 -11.25 -7.77
C GLN A 105 -2.33 -12.64 -8.34
N PRO A 106 -3.36 -13.31 -7.81
CA PRO A 106 -3.81 -14.58 -8.36
C PRO A 106 -4.59 -14.32 -9.65
N MET A 107 -4.40 -15.19 -10.66
CA MET A 107 -5.17 -15.10 -11.91
C MET A 107 -6.65 -15.48 -11.70
N LEU A 108 -6.91 -16.48 -10.83
CA LEU A 108 -8.22 -17.01 -10.50
C LEU A 108 -8.19 -17.58 -9.07
N GLY A 109 -9.33 -17.55 -8.36
CA GLY A 109 -9.44 -18.12 -7.02
C GLY A 109 -10.76 -17.76 -6.33
N LEU A 110 -11.26 -18.69 -5.49
CA LEU A 110 -12.38 -18.40 -4.58
C LEU A 110 -11.91 -17.40 -3.53
N ASP A 111 -10.85 -17.72 -2.79
CA ASP A 111 -10.10 -16.75 -2.00
C ASP A 111 -9.01 -16.13 -2.88
N MET A 112 -8.66 -14.87 -2.61
CA MET A 112 -7.64 -14.15 -3.36
C MET A 112 -6.51 -13.72 -2.44
N THR A 113 -5.33 -14.32 -2.66
CA THR A 113 -4.10 -13.96 -1.94
C THR A 113 -3.26 -13.05 -2.81
N VAL A 114 -3.01 -11.83 -2.34
CA VAL A 114 -2.07 -10.90 -2.96
C VAL A 114 -0.82 -10.81 -2.10
N THR A 115 0.35 -10.85 -2.74
CA THR A 115 1.64 -10.67 -2.06
C THR A 115 2.30 -9.38 -2.50
N SER A 116 2.51 -8.47 -1.56
CA SER A 116 3.26 -7.23 -1.79
C SER A 116 4.73 -7.43 -1.48
N THR A 117 5.60 -6.83 -2.28
CA THR A 117 7.04 -6.73 -2.04
C THR A 117 7.45 -5.26 -2.19
N VAL A 118 7.93 -4.68 -1.10
CA VAL A 118 8.30 -3.26 -1.04
C VAL A 118 9.71 -3.14 -0.48
N ARG A 119 10.57 -2.38 -1.15
CA ARG A 119 11.88 -1.99 -0.61
C ARG A 119 11.75 -0.68 0.13
N TYR A 120 12.32 -0.63 1.32
CA TYR A 120 12.31 0.56 2.17
C TYR A 120 13.73 0.96 2.51
N ILE A 121 14.04 2.23 2.36
CA ILE A 121 15.34 2.81 2.71
C ILE A 121 15.11 3.97 3.65
N VAL A 122 15.74 3.93 4.83
CA VAL A 122 15.84 5.10 5.71
C VAL A 122 17.26 5.63 5.66
N ALA A 123 17.42 6.90 5.31
CA ALA A 123 18.72 7.55 5.25
C ALA A 123 18.73 8.84 6.08
N GLU A 124 19.88 9.14 6.68
CA GLU A 124 20.14 10.44 7.29
C GLU A 124 20.06 11.53 6.20
N ARG A 125 19.26 12.58 6.44
CA ARG A 125 19.09 13.70 5.50
C ARG A 125 20.40 14.44 5.24
N ALA A 126 21.20 14.65 6.28
CA ALA A 126 22.42 15.46 6.19
C ALA A 126 23.53 14.77 5.40
N THR A 127 23.65 13.44 5.51
CA THR A 127 24.79 12.67 4.98
C THR A 127 24.39 11.75 3.83
N GLY A 128 23.10 11.43 3.68
CA GLY A 128 22.61 10.40 2.77
C GLY A 128 22.93 8.97 3.21
N LYS A 129 23.53 8.78 4.39
CA LYS A 129 23.91 7.46 4.90
C LYS A 129 22.65 6.64 5.20
N SER A 130 22.54 5.48 4.58
CA SER A 130 21.47 4.51 4.90
C SER A 130 21.67 3.94 6.30
N VAL A 131 20.60 3.98 7.10
CA VAL A 131 20.50 3.39 8.44
C VAL A 131 19.49 2.23 8.47
N PHE A 132 18.77 2.02 7.37
CA PHE A 132 17.85 0.90 7.14
C PHE A 132 17.70 0.70 5.64
N ASP A 133 17.86 -0.54 5.16
CA ASP A 133 17.58 -0.93 3.78
C ASP A 133 17.09 -2.38 3.79
N GLU A 134 15.77 -2.57 3.75
CA GLU A 134 15.16 -3.88 3.75
C GLU A 134 14.10 -4.00 2.65
N THR A 135 14.01 -5.18 2.06
CA THR A 135 12.90 -5.56 1.19
C THR A 135 11.93 -6.44 1.97
N LEU A 136 10.72 -5.92 2.20
CA LEU A 136 9.69 -6.60 2.97
C LEU A 136 8.65 -7.21 2.03
N THR A 137 8.37 -8.50 2.24
CA THR A 137 7.33 -9.24 1.51
C THR A 137 6.21 -9.62 2.47
N ALA A 138 4.96 -9.34 2.08
CA ALA A 138 3.79 -9.60 2.91
C ALA A 138 2.59 -10.08 2.08
N PRO A 139 2.07 -11.30 2.33
CA PRO A 139 0.82 -11.76 1.74
C PRO A 139 -0.38 -11.26 2.54
N TYR A 140 -1.51 -11.15 1.87
CA TYR A 140 -2.82 -11.02 2.48
C TYR A 140 -3.88 -11.72 1.62
N THR A 141 -4.82 -12.39 2.29
CA THR A 141 -5.90 -13.14 1.63
C THR A 141 -7.25 -12.51 1.93
N ALA A 142 -7.93 -12.03 0.89
CA ALA A 142 -9.35 -11.70 0.96
C ALA A 142 -10.17 -12.95 0.66
N ARG A 143 -11.08 -13.30 1.56
CA ARG A 143 -11.91 -14.50 1.46
C ARG A 143 -13.10 -14.26 0.54
N PHE A 144 -13.65 -15.34 -0.02
CA PHE A 144 -14.90 -15.26 -0.78
C PHE A 144 -16.05 -14.62 0.03
N SER A 145 -16.08 -14.85 1.34
CA SER A 145 -17.05 -14.24 2.26
C SER A 145 -16.92 -12.72 2.37
N ASP A 146 -15.76 -12.15 2.06
CA ASP A 146 -15.49 -10.72 2.22
C ASP A 146 -16.06 -9.93 1.03
N ALA A 147 -16.11 -10.56 -0.15
CA ALA A 147 -16.75 -10.02 -1.35
C ALA A 147 -17.08 -11.13 -2.35
N LEU A 148 -18.35 -11.18 -2.78
CA LEU A 148 -18.80 -12.14 -3.81
C LEU A 148 -18.18 -11.84 -5.19
N LEU A 149 -18.09 -10.56 -5.56
CA LEU A 149 -17.56 -10.11 -6.83
C LEU A 149 -16.03 -10.17 -6.84
N ALA A 150 -15.47 -10.90 -7.80
CA ALA A 150 -14.03 -11.12 -7.93
C ALA A 150 -13.19 -9.81 -8.00
N PRO A 151 -13.57 -8.76 -8.76
CA PRO A 151 -12.80 -7.51 -8.77
C PRO A 151 -12.72 -6.80 -7.42
N GLU A 152 -13.83 -6.76 -6.66
CA GLU A 152 -13.84 -6.15 -5.32
C GLU A 152 -13.01 -6.98 -4.34
N ARG A 153 -13.08 -8.31 -4.43
CA ARG A 153 -12.24 -9.19 -3.61
C ARG A 153 -10.76 -9.03 -3.90
N LEU A 154 -10.38 -8.86 -5.18
CA LEU A 154 -9.00 -8.59 -5.56
C LEU A 154 -8.52 -7.24 -5.03
N LYS A 155 -9.39 -6.23 -5.06
CA LYS A 155 -9.13 -4.92 -4.44
C LYS A 155 -8.91 -5.04 -2.94
N LEU A 156 -9.77 -5.75 -2.20
CA LEU A 156 -9.58 -6.02 -0.77
C LEU A 156 -8.25 -6.73 -0.49
N ALA A 157 -7.88 -7.68 -1.35
CA ALA A 157 -6.63 -8.40 -1.23
C ALA A 157 -5.40 -7.47 -1.43
N ASN A 158 -5.45 -6.59 -2.44
CA ASN A 158 -4.44 -5.57 -2.68
C ASN A 158 -4.29 -4.61 -1.47
N GLU A 159 -5.41 -4.08 -0.98
CA GLU A 159 -5.43 -3.15 0.17
C GLU A 159 -4.81 -3.80 1.41
N GLY A 160 -5.22 -5.04 1.72
CA GLY A 160 -4.70 -5.77 2.87
C GLY A 160 -3.24 -6.19 2.72
N ALA A 161 -2.76 -6.47 1.50
CA ALA A 161 -1.35 -6.78 1.27
C ALA A 161 -0.46 -5.57 1.58
N ILE A 162 -0.85 -4.37 1.11
CA ILE A 162 -0.15 -3.12 1.43
C ILE A 162 -0.19 -2.84 2.93
N ARG A 163 -1.37 -2.92 3.57
CA ARG A 163 -1.52 -2.72 5.01
C ARG A 163 -0.63 -3.65 5.83
N THR A 164 -0.57 -4.93 5.44
CA THR A 164 0.27 -5.93 6.12
C THR A 164 1.75 -5.61 5.93
N ASN A 165 2.15 -5.15 4.75
CA ASN A 165 3.52 -4.75 4.45
C ASN A 165 3.97 -3.54 5.27
N ILE A 166 3.14 -2.48 5.29
CA ILE A 166 3.39 -1.29 6.12
C ILE A 166 3.46 -1.70 7.59
N GLY A 167 2.59 -2.60 8.06
CA GLY A 167 2.66 -3.14 9.43
C GLY A 167 4.03 -3.75 9.76
N LYS A 168 4.61 -4.55 8.86
CA LYS A 168 5.97 -5.10 9.02
C LYS A 168 7.03 -4.01 9.05
N LEU A 169 6.90 -2.97 8.21
CA LEU A 169 7.81 -1.83 8.26
C LEU A 169 7.75 -1.15 9.63
N LEU A 170 6.56 -0.87 10.15
CA LEU A 170 6.40 -0.21 11.46
C LEU A 170 7.09 -1.02 12.56
N GLU A 171 6.89 -2.34 12.57
CA GLU A 171 7.57 -3.26 13.51
C GLU A 171 9.10 -3.15 13.42
N ARG A 172 9.66 -3.09 12.21
CA ARG A 172 11.11 -2.91 12.00
C ARG A 172 11.60 -1.56 12.49
N LEU A 173 10.92 -0.47 12.13
CA LEU A 173 11.35 0.90 12.44
C LEU A 173 11.28 1.22 13.93
N VAL A 174 10.30 0.70 14.66
CA VAL A 174 10.20 0.94 16.12
C VAL A 174 11.23 0.17 16.93
N HIS A 175 11.81 -0.91 16.38
CA HIS A 175 12.89 -1.67 17.00
C HIS A 175 14.28 -1.30 16.44
N LEU A 176 14.35 -0.40 15.46
CA LEU A 176 15.60 0.04 14.85
C LEU A 176 16.47 0.73 15.89
N LYS A 177 17.69 0.22 16.06
CA LYS A 177 18.73 0.84 16.88
C LYS A 177 19.81 1.33 15.93
N PHE A 178 20.23 2.58 16.10
CA PHE A 178 21.43 3.04 15.45
C PHE A 178 22.63 2.56 16.24
N ASP A 179 23.52 1.83 15.58
CA ASP A 179 24.82 1.55 16.16
C ASP A 179 25.50 2.89 16.45
N LYS A 180 25.92 3.09 17.71
CA LYS A 180 26.72 4.26 18.08
C LYS A 180 27.98 4.23 17.24
N VAL A 181 28.06 5.05 16.21
CA VAL A 181 29.32 5.29 15.50
C VAL A 181 30.26 5.89 16.53
N ALA A 182 31.31 5.15 16.86
CA ALA A 182 32.38 5.63 17.73
C ALA A 182 32.93 6.92 17.11
N VAL A 183 32.79 8.03 17.84
CA VAL A 183 33.47 9.28 17.51
C VAL A 183 34.96 9.00 17.72
N ALA A 184 35.69 8.81 16.61
CA ALA A 184 37.15 8.86 16.65
C ALA A 184 37.52 10.28 17.07
N LYS A 185 38.18 10.36 18.23
CA LYS A 185 38.66 11.59 18.86
C LYS A 185 39.87 12.15 18.12
#